data_AF-A0A2D7Y4Q2-F1
#
_entry.id   AF-A0A2D7Y4Q2-F1
#
_cell.length_a   1.000
_cell.length_b   1.000
_cell.length_c   1.000
_cell.angle_alpha   90.00
_cell.angle_beta   90.00
_cell.angle_gamma   90.00
#
_symmetry.space_group_name_H-M   'P 1'
#
loop_
_entity.id
_entity.type
_entity.pdbx_description
1 polymer ?
#
loop_
_entity_poly.entity_id
_entity_poly.type
_entity_poly.pdbx_seq_one_letter_code
_entity_poly.pdbx_strand_id
1 'polypeptide(L)'
;MGALLLLLLVETTYSLWWAVGDVLIRTVPAAQGWYKPIMVDLVLGTPLLQDMLYFAGTAFLTLSFAGLVMRRSWAFWAYAAAAMLFNLDWIFSGLSGNDLQPEAGYFSMVYAGLVLLLLWISNRLAVTR
;
A
#
# COMPACT_ATOMS: atom_id res chain seq x y z
N MET A 1 4.69 17.50 -10.90
CA MET A 1 3.74 16.38 -11.18
C MET A 1 4.45 15.10 -11.60
N GLY A 2 5.43 15.11 -12.52
CA GLY A 2 6.10 13.88 -12.98
C GLY A 2 6.71 13.01 -11.87
N ALA A 3 7.44 13.60 -10.92
CA ALA A 3 8.02 12.87 -9.79
C ALA A 3 6.96 12.23 -8.87
N LEU A 4 5.88 12.95 -8.55
CA LEU A 4 4.79 12.43 -7.72
C LEU A 4 4.08 11.25 -8.40
N LEU A 5 3.85 11.36 -9.71
CA LEU A 5 3.23 10.29 -10.48
C LEU A 5 4.12 9.04 -10.51
N LEU A 6 5.45 9.22 -10.61
CA LEU A 6 6.41 8.11 -10.52
C LEU A 6 6.39 7.46 -9.13
N LEU A 7 6.35 8.26 -8.04
CA LEU A 7 6.25 7.73 -6.68
C LEU A 7 4.99 6.88 -6.49
N LEU A 8 3.82 7.40 -6.87
CA LEU A 8 2.58 6.61 -6.79
C LEU A 8 2.58 5.40 -7.73
N LEU A 9 3.20 5.50 -8.90
CA LEU A 9 3.30 4.35 -9.81
C LEU A 9 4.13 3.22 -9.18
N VAL A 10 5.29 3.56 -8.61
CA VAL A 10 6.16 2.59 -7.94
C VAL A 10 5.44 1.96 -6.74
N GLU A 11 4.82 2.78 -5.89
CA GLU A 11 4.04 2.33 -4.74
C GLU A 11 2.89 1.40 -5.17
N THR A 12 2.09 1.83 -6.16
CA THR A 12 0.95 1.05 -6.67
C THR A 12 1.41 -0.28 -7.26
N THR A 13 2.48 -0.27 -8.06
CA THR A 13 3.01 -1.49 -8.68
C THR A 13 3.56 -2.45 -7.63
N TYR A 14 4.26 -1.92 -6.62
CA TYR A 14 4.77 -2.72 -5.50
C TYR A 14 3.64 -3.36 -4.69
N SER A 15 2.60 -2.59 -4.33
CA SER A 15 1.43 -3.13 -3.61
C SER A 15 0.65 -4.14 -4.44
N LEU A 16 0.45 -3.90 -5.74
CA LEU A 16 -0.21 -4.87 -6.61
C LEU A 16 0.60 -6.16 -6.76
N TRP A 17 1.93 -6.07 -6.88
CA TRP A 17 2.81 -7.24 -6.94
C TRP A 17 2.69 -8.09 -5.67
N TRP A 18 2.71 -7.46 -4.49
CA TRP A 18 2.50 -8.16 -3.22
C TRP A 18 1.11 -8.76 -3.10
N ALA A 19 0.05 -8.01 -3.45
CA ALA A 19 -1.33 -8.51 -3.43
C ALA A 19 -1.54 -9.72 -4.33
N VAL A 20 -0.95 -9.72 -5.53
CA VAL A 20 -0.96 -10.88 -6.42
C VAL A 20 -0.19 -12.04 -5.80
N GLY A 21 0.97 -11.78 -5.20
CA GLY A 21 1.77 -12.81 -4.53
C GLY A 21 1.03 -13.46 -3.36
N ASP A 22 0.34 -12.66 -2.55
CA ASP A 22 -0.50 -13.11 -1.44
C ASP A 22 -1.60 -14.06 -1.94
N VAL A 23 -2.37 -13.63 -2.95
CA VAL A 23 -3.40 -14.47 -3.59
C VAL A 23 -2.81 -15.78 -4.10
N LEU A 24 -1.67 -15.74 -4.78
CA LEU A 24 -1.01 -16.95 -5.31
C LEU A 24 -0.58 -17.90 -4.20
N ILE A 25 0.05 -17.40 -3.13
CA ILE A 25 0.49 -18.21 -1.98
C ILE A 25 -0.69 -18.92 -1.32
N ARG A 26 -1.82 -18.22 -1.15
CA ARG A 26 -3.02 -18.76 -0.50
C ARG A 26 -3.82 -19.73 -1.37
N THR A 27 -3.84 -19.52 -2.69
CA THR A 27 -4.74 -20.26 -3.59
C THR A 27 -4.05 -21.31 -4.47
N VAL A 28 -2.75 -21.21 -4.67
CA VAL A 28 -1.97 -22.11 -5.54
C VAL A 28 -0.77 -22.67 -4.76
N PRO A 29 -0.90 -23.83 -4.09
CA PRO A 29 0.19 -24.41 -3.29
C PRO A 29 1.51 -24.61 -4.07
N ALA A 30 1.43 -24.94 -5.36
CA ALA A 30 2.61 -25.08 -6.21
C ALA A 30 3.38 -23.75 -6.42
N ALA A 31 2.71 -22.61 -6.29
CA ALA A 31 3.33 -21.29 -6.41
C ALA A 31 4.15 -20.91 -5.18
N GLN A 32 3.95 -21.57 -4.02
CA GLN A 32 4.71 -21.28 -2.79
C GLN A 32 6.21 -21.49 -3.00
N GLY A 33 6.61 -22.41 -3.88
CA GLY A 33 8.01 -22.63 -4.26
C GLY A 33 8.67 -21.48 -5.05
N TRP A 34 7.90 -20.50 -5.52
CA TRP A 34 8.43 -19.30 -6.18
C TRP A 34 8.84 -18.20 -5.19
N TYR A 35 8.39 -18.32 -3.93
CA TYR A 35 8.61 -17.31 -2.89
C TYR A 35 9.61 -17.80 -1.86
N LYS A 36 10.24 -16.87 -1.15
CA LYS A 36 11.09 -17.23 0.00
C LYS A 36 10.20 -17.83 1.11
N PRO A 37 10.65 -18.85 1.85
CA PRO A 37 9.85 -19.48 2.90
C PRO A 37 9.25 -18.47 3.89
N ILE A 38 10.06 -17.49 4.31
CA ILE A 38 9.61 -16.43 5.22
C ILE A 38 8.44 -15.59 4.70
N MET A 39 8.30 -15.41 3.38
CA MET A 39 7.18 -14.70 2.79
C MET A 39 5.91 -15.55 2.78
N VAL A 40 6.08 -16.86 2.54
CA VAL A 40 4.98 -17.83 2.59
C VAL A 40 4.45 -17.94 4.01
N ASP A 41 5.34 -18.08 5.01
CA ASP A 41 4.98 -18.14 6.41
C ASP A 41 4.30 -16.86 6.89
N LEU A 42 4.78 -15.69 6.44
CA LEU A 42 4.15 -14.41 6.71
C LEU A 42 2.71 -14.40 6.19
N VAL A 43 2.52 -14.66 4.90
CA VAL A 43 1.19 -14.65 4.28
C VAL A 43 0.25 -15.64 4.96
N LEU A 44 0.66 -16.90 5.10
CA LEU A 44 -0.21 -17.92 5.71
C LEU A 44 -0.46 -17.68 7.21
N GLY A 45 0.43 -16.94 7.89
CA GLY A 45 0.27 -16.53 9.28
C GLY A 45 -0.54 -15.24 9.49
N THR A 46 -0.74 -14.43 8.46
CA THR A 46 -1.49 -13.18 8.55
C THR A 46 -2.99 -13.45 8.79
N PRO A 47 -3.61 -12.84 9.82
CA PRO A 47 -5.05 -12.96 10.08
C PRO A 47 -5.90 -12.33 8.98
N LEU A 48 -7.10 -12.87 8.76
CA LEU A 48 -8.04 -12.38 7.74
C LEU A 48 -8.34 -10.88 7.84
N LEU A 49 -8.49 -10.34 9.06
CA LEU A 49 -8.75 -8.90 9.23
C LEU A 49 -7.62 -8.05 8.64
N GLN A 50 -6.38 -8.49 8.84
CA GLN A 50 -5.21 -7.80 8.36
C GLN A 50 -5.11 -7.89 6.82
N ASP A 51 -5.39 -9.05 6.24
CA ASP A 51 -5.51 -9.19 4.77
C ASP A 51 -6.57 -8.23 4.21
N MET A 52 -7.74 -8.14 4.83
CA MET A 52 -8.81 -7.25 4.39
C MET A 52 -8.36 -5.78 4.38
N LEU A 53 -7.60 -5.35 5.39
CA LEU A 53 -7.02 -4.00 5.44
C LEU A 53 -6.02 -3.80 4.30
N TYR A 54 -5.12 -4.75 4.09
CA TYR A 54 -4.10 -4.68 3.05
C TYR A 54 -4.70 -4.63 1.64
N PHE A 55 -5.65 -5.52 1.32
CA PHE A 55 -6.31 -5.54 0.01
C PHE A 55 -7.16 -4.29 -0.22
N ALA A 56 -7.89 -3.81 0.80
CA ALA A 56 -8.62 -2.55 0.70
C ALA A 56 -7.66 -1.37 0.48
N GLY A 57 -6.54 -1.31 1.20
CA GLY A 57 -5.50 -0.30 1.02
C GLY A 57 -4.95 -0.30 -0.41
N THR A 58 -4.64 -1.48 -0.94
CA THR A 58 -4.16 -1.66 -2.33
C THR A 58 -5.20 -1.20 -3.35
N ALA A 59 -6.48 -1.49 -3.13
CA ALA A 59 -7.55 -1.01 -4.01
C ALA A 59 -7.66 0.52 -3.99
N PHE A 60 -7.65 1.15 -2.81
CA PHE A 60 -7.70 2.60 -2.68
C PHE A 60 -6.46 3.29 -3.26
N LEU A 61 -5.28 2.70 -3.11
CA LEU A 61 -4.06 3.20 -3.73
C LEU A 61 -4.15 3.17 -5.25
N THR A 62 -4.62 2.04 -5.81
CA THR A 62 -4.84 1.88 -7.25
C THR A 62 -5.85 2.91 -7.78
N LEU A 63 -6.96 3.10 -7.07
CA LEU A 63 -7.95 4.14 -7.39
C LEU A 63 -7.33 5.53 -7.32
N SER A 64 -6.52 5.82 -6.30
CA SER A 64 -5.81 7.09 -6.16
C SER A 64 -4.91 7.38 -7.36
N PHE A 65 -4.11 6.40 -7.77
CA PHE A 65 -3.25 6.52 -8.95
C PHE A 65 -4.06 6.80 -10.22
N ALA A 66 -5.12 6.03 -10.46
CA ALA A 66 -6.03 6.26 -11.59
C ALA A 66 -6.66 7.66 -11.56
N GLY A 67 -7.12 8.09 -10.38
CA GLY A 67 -7.67 9.42 -10.16
C GLY A 67 -6.65 10.52 -10.44
N LEU A 68 -5.39 10.33 -10.05
CA LEU A 68 -4.31 11.28 -10.30
C LEU A 68 -4.00 11.41 -11.79
N VAL A 69 -3.94 10.28 -12.52
CA VAL A 69 -3.80 10.26 -13.99
C VAL A 69 -4.95 11.00 -14.66
N MET A 70 -6.18 10.78 -14.19
CA MET A 70 -7.39 11.45 -14.66
C MET A 70 -7.59 12.87 -14.11
N ARG A 71 -6.64 13.38 -13.32
CA ARG A 71 -6.68 14.71 -12.67
C ARG A 71 -7.96 14.96 -11.86
N ARG A 72 -8.40 13.97 -11.09
CA ARG A 72 -9.61 14.05 -10.25
C ARG A 72 -9.27 14.42 -8.81
N SER A 73 -10.04 15.31 -8.22
CA SER A 73 -9.85 15.79 -6.83
C SER A 73 -10.04 14.68 -5.77
N TRP A 74 -10.87 13.68 -6.05
CA TRP A 74 -11.07 12.54 -5.15
C TRP A 74 -9.83 11.65 -5.00
N ALA A 75 -8.85 11.75 -5.90
CA ALA A 75 -7.60 10.95 -5.86
C ALA A 75 -6.84 11.15 -4.55
N PHE A 76 -6.86 12.36 -3.99
CA PHE A 76 -6.24 12.67 -2.71
C PHE A 76 -6.90 11.91 -1.56
N TRP A 77 -8.23 11.90 -1.51
CA TRP A 77 -8.96 11.21 -0.45
C TRP A 77 -8.79 9.70 -0.55
N ALA A 78 -8.74 9.15 -1.77
CA ALA A 78 -8.40 7.75 -2.00
C ALA A 78 -6.99 7.42 -1.49
N TYR A 79 -6.00 8.30 -1.73
CA TYR A 79 -4.64 8.11 -1.19
C TYR A 79 -4.62 8.12 0.33
N ALA A 80 -5.30 9.10 0.96
CA ALA A 80 -5.36 9.22 2.41
C ALA A 80 -5.99 7.96 3.05
N ALA A 81 -7.05 7.43 2.45
CA ALA A 81 -7.66 6.18 2.89
C ALA A 81 -6.70 4.99 2.76
N ALA A 82 -6.02 4.86 1.61
CA ALA A 82 -5.02 3.81 1.40
C ALA A 82 -3.89 3.86 2.44
N ALA A 83 -3.29 5.04 2.63
CA ALA A 83 -2.24 5.27 3.61
C ALA A 83 -2.69 4.88 5.03
N MET A 84 -3.92 5.25 5.42
CA MET A 84 -4.45 4.87 6.73
C MET A 84 -4.58 3.34 6.88
N LEU A 85 -5.11 2.65 5.87
CA LEU A 85 -5.30 1.21 5.89
C LEU A 85 -3.97 0.44 5.96
N PHE A 86 -2.97 0.85 5.18
CA PHE A 86 -1.62 0.27 5.27
C PHE A 86 -0.98 0.52 6.65
N ASN A 87 -1.19 1.68 7.26
CA ASN A 87 -0.68 1.93 8.60
C ASN A 87 -1.37 1.07 9.67
N LEU A 88 -2.68 0.84 9.54
CA LEU A 88 -3.39 -0.09 10.42
C LEU A 88 -2.86 -1.52 10.26
N ASP A 89 -2.67 -1.97 9.03
CA ASP A 89 -2.05 -3.26 8.69
C ASP A 89 -0.68 -3.43 9.40
N TRP A 90 0.22 -2.44 9.27
CA TRP A 90 1.51 -2.45 9.97
C TRP A 90 1.41 -2.43 11.50
N ILE A 91 0.44 -1.71 12.07
CA ILE A 91 0.21 -1.72 13.52
C ILE A 91 -0.20 -3.12 13.98
N PHE A 92 -1.12 -3.78 13.27
CA PHE A 92 -1.55 -5.15 13.60
C PHE A 92 -0.42 -6.16 13.45
N SER A 93 0.41 -6.04 12.42
CA SER A 93 1.65 -6.83 12.30
C SER A 93 2.55 -6.70 13.53
N GLY A 94 2.80 -5.47 14.00
CA GLY A 94 3.64 -5.23 15.18
C GLY A 94 3.05 -5.86 16.44
N LEU A 95 1.73 -5.74 16.63
CA LEU A 95 1.03 -6.34 17.76
C LEU A 95 1.03 -7.89 17.72
N SER A 96 1.17 -8.49 16.54
CA SER A 96 1.26 -9.94 16.37
C SER A 96 2.63 -10.55 16.71
N GLY A 97 3.62 -9.73 17.12
CA GLY A 97 4.96 -10.20 17.50
C GLY A 97 5.89 -10.48 16.30
N ASN A 98 5.64 -9.83 15.16
CA ASN A 98 6.45 -10.02 13.96
C ASN A 98 7.67 -9.07 13.98
N ASP A 99 8.75 -9.52 14.61
CA ASP A 99 9.94 -8.71 14.98
C ASP A 99 10.72 -8.10 13.79
N LEU A 100 10.48 -8.57 12.56
CA LEU A 100 11.13 -8.06 11.34
C LEU A 100 10.43 -6.84 10.72
N GLN A 101 9.26 -6.45 11.25
CA GLN A 101 8.36 -5.49 10.63
C GLN A 101 8.37 -4.03 11.15
N PRO A 102 8.83 -3.70 12.38
CA PRO A 102 8.74 -2.33 12.89
C PRO A 102 9.44 -1.29 11.99
N GLU A 103 10.64 -1.60 11.51
CA GLU A 103 11.42 -0.69 10.66
C GLU A 103 10.73 -0.42 9.33
N ALA A 104 10.28 -1.47 8.64
CA ALA A 104 9.56 -1.35 7.37
C ALA A 104 8.25 -0.55 7.52
N GLY A 105 7.53 -0.76 8.63
CA GLY A 105 6.34 0.02 8.97
C GLY A 105 6.64 1.51 9.18
N TYR A 106 7.72 1.86 9.89
CA TYR A 106 8.12 3.26 10.07
C TYR A 106 8.51 3.94 8.75
N PHE A 107 9.27 3.25 7.89
CA PHE A 107 9.59 3.77 6.56
C PHE A 107 8.33 3.97 5.72
N SER A 108 7.39 3.03 5.77
CA SER A 108 6.09 3.13 5.09
C SER A 108 5.28 4.32 5.58
N MET A 109 5.23 4.55 6.90
CA MET A 109 4.55 5.70 7.52
C MET A 109 5.10 7.04 7.02
N VAL A 110 6.43 7.21 7.09
CA VAL A 110 7.09 8.45 6.67
C VAL A 110 6.89 8.67 5.18
N TYR A 111 7.05 7.63 4.37
CA TYR A 111 6.83 7.68 2.93
C TYR A 111 5.40 8.13 2.59
N ALA A 112 4.39 7.48 3.17
CA ALA A 112 3.00 7.82 2.92
C ALA A 112 2.66 9.26 3.36
N GLY A 113 3.21 9.72 4.49
CA GLY A 113 3.07 11.10 4.94
C GLY A 113 3.66 12.12 3.95
N LEU A 114 4.84 11.84 3.40
CA LEU A 114 5.47 12.69 2.39
C LEU A 114 4.67 12.74 1.10
N VAL A 115 4.19 11.60 0.60
CA VAL A 115 3.37 11.55 -0.63
C VAL A 115 2.04 12.27 -0.43
N LEU A 116 1.40 12.11 0.74
CA LEU A 116 0.17 12.81 1.08
C LEU A 116 0.37 14.33 1.12
N LEU A 117 1.48 14.80 1.71
CA LEU A 117 1.85 16.21 1.71
C LEU A 117 2.08 16.75 0.29
N LEU A 118 2.80 16.00 -0.55
CA LEU A 118 3.06 16.38 -1.94
C LEU A 118 1.78 16.41 -2.78
N LEU A 119 0.85 15.47 -2.58
CA LEU A 119 -0.47 15.47 -3.20
C LEU A 119 -1.29 16.67 -2.75
N TRP A 120 -1.28 16.99 -1.46
CA TRP A 120 -2.01 18.13 -0.91
C TRP A 120 -1.49 19.46 -1.50
N ILE A 121 -0.17 19.66 -1.50
CA ILE A 121 0.46 20.85 -2.11
C ILE A 121 0.12 20.92 -3.61
N SER A 122 0.25 19.80 -4.33
CA SER A 122 -0.03 19.77 -5.77
C SER A 122 -1.48 20.09 -6.10
N ASN A 123 -2.44 19.58 -5.32
CA ASN A 123 -3.86 19.89 -5.48
C ASN A 123 -4.17 21.35 -5.17
N ARG A 124 -3.58 21.92 -4.10
CA ARG A 124 -3.77 23.34 -3.75
C ARG A 124 -3.24 24.26 -4.85
N LEU A 125 -2.05 23.99 -5.36
CA LEU A 125 -1.45 24.77 -6.45
C LEU A 125 -2.19 24.67 -7.78
N ALA A 126 -2.91 23.56 -8.02
CA ALA A 126 -3.75 23.39 -9.19
C ALA A 126 -5.10 24.10 -9.08
N VAL A 127 -5.62 24.31 -7.86
CA VAL A 127 -6.86 25.05 -7.59
C VAL A 127 -6.64 26.56 -7.59
N THR A 128 -5.42 27.04 -7.30
CA THR A 128 -5.07 28.47 -7.33
C THR A 128 -4.61 28.98 -8.70
N ARG A 129 -4.78 28.19 -9.76
CA ARG A 129 -4.55 28.58 -11.16
C ARG A 129 -5.86 28.48 -11.92
#